data_AF-A0A662JU38-F1
#
_entry.id   AF-A0A662JU38-F1
#
_cell.length_a   1.000
_cell.length_b   1.000
_cell.length_c   1.000
_cell.angle_alpha   90.00
_cell.angle_beta   90.00
_cell.angle_gamma   90.00
#
_symmetry.space_group_name_H-M   'P 1'
#
loop_
_entity.id
_entity.type
_entity.pdbx_description
1 polymer ?
#
loop_
_entity_poly.entity_id
_entity_poly.type
_entity_poly.pdbx_seq_one_letter_code
_entity_poly.pdbx_strand_id
1 'polypeptide(L)' 'MALSAKEIRELKPEERKQKLKEFREELMHERGVAAMGGSPPSPGKIHQLRTSIARLLTVIAEEKEKKYE' A
#
# COMPACT_ATOMS: atom_id res chain seq x y z
N MET A 1 -2.02 -2.57 -11.00
CA MET A 1 -1.37 -3.84 -10.61
C MET A 1 -1.30 -3.89 -9.10
N ALA A 2 -1.81 -4.96 -8.47
CA ALA A 2 -1.70 -5.15 -7.02
C ALA A 2 -0.36 -5.80 -6.68
N LEU A 3 0.33 -5.32 -5.64
CA LEU A 3 1.59 -5.94 -5.20
C LEU A 3 1.33 -7.26 -4.47
N SER A 4 2.05 -8.30 -4.87
CA SER A 4 2.10 -9.56 -4.17
C SER A 4 3.02 -9.48 -2.95
N ALA A 5 2.79 -10.35 -1.97
CA ALA A 5 3.64 -10.40 -0.77
C ALA A 5 5.09 -10.80 -1.10
N LYS A 6 5.32 -11.58 -2.17
CA LYS A 6 6.65 -12.00 -2.62
C LYS A 6 7.46 -10.80 -3.11
N GLU A 7 6.89 -10.03 -4.03
CA GLU A 7 7.52 -8.81 -4.55
C GLU A 7 7.81 -7.81 -3.43
N ILE A 8 6.90 -7.67 -2.46
CA ILE A 8 7.13 -6.79 -1.31
C ILE A 8 8.35 -7.27 -0.52
N ARG A 9 8.50 -8.57 -0.26
CA ARG A 9 9.63 -9.11 0.50
C ARG A 9 10.97 -8.94 -0.22
N GLU A 10 10.97 -8.89 -1.55
CA GLU A 10 12.19 -8.64 -2.35
C GLU A 10 12.66 -7.18 -2.32
N LEU A 11 11.76 -6.23 -2.00
CA LEU A 11 12.12 -4.82 -1.87
C LEU A 11 13.00 -4.55 -0.64
N LYS A 12 13.85 -3.53 -0.73
CA LYS A 12 14.61 -3.06 0.43
C LYS A 12 13.69 -2.39 1.46
N PRO A 13 14.04 -2.38 2.76
CA PRO A 13 13.22 -1.73 3.79
C PRO A 13 12.87 -0.26 3.50
N GLU A 14 13.80 0.50 2.94
CA GLU A 14 13.57 1.90 2.56
C GLU A 14 12.63 2.03 1.36
N GLU A 15 12.77 1.16 0.36
CA GLU A 15 11.87 1.11 -0.81
C GLU A 15 10.43 0.76 -0.40
N ARG A 16 10.27 -0.13 0.60
CA ARG A 16 8.94 -0.44 1.16
C ARG A 16 8.30 0.77 1.83
N LYS A 17 9.07 1.55 2.59
CA LYS A 17 8.57 2.80 3.21
C LYS A 17 8.19 3.83 2.16
N GLN A 18 8.97 3.95 1.09
CA GLN A 18 8.69 4.86 -0.01
C GLN A 18 7.41 4.46 -0.75
N LYS A 19 7.27 3.19 -1.15
CA LYS A 19 6.02 2.68 -1.75
C LYS A 19 4.81 2.82 -0.84
N LEU A 20 4.99 2.63 0.48
CA LEU A 20 3.91 2.84 1.46
C LEU A 20 3.43 4.29 1.45
N LYS A 21 4.33 5.26 1.33
CA LYS A 21 3.99 6.68 1.23
C LYS A 21 3.21 6.96 -0.06
N GLU A 22 3.72 6.48 -1.20
CA GLU A 22 3.08 6.61 -2.51
C GLU A 22 1.64 6.07 -2.50
N PHE A 23 1.41 4.86 -1.98
CA PHE A 23 0.06 4.30 -1.93
C PHE A 23 -0.88 5.01 -0.97
N ARG A 24 -0.36 5.64 0.09
CA ARG A 24 -1.18 6.48 0.98
C ARG A 24 -1.60 7.76 0.29
N GLU A 25 -0.70 8.40 -0.46
CA GLU A 25 -1.00 9.59 -1.26
C GLU A 25 -2.03 9.26 -2.35
N GLU A 26 -1.85 8.15 -3.06
CA GLU A 26 -2.80 7.71 -4.08
C GLU A 26 -4.17 7.38 -3.47
N LEU A 27 -4.21 6.67 -2.34
CA LEU A 27 -5.46 6.38 -1.63
C LEU A 27 -6.17 7.65 -1.17
N MET A 28 -5.43 8.66 -0.70
CA MET A 28 -5.99 9.95 -0.32
C MET A 28 -6.61 10.66 -1.51
N HIS A 29 -5.93 10.67 -2.66
CA HIS A 29 -6.43 11.26 -3.88
C HIS A 29 -7.74 10.60 -4.36
N GLU A 30 -7.75 9.27 -4.44
CA GLU A 30 -8.94 8.50 -4.85
C GLU A 30 -10.13 8.71 -3.91
N ARG A 31 -9.87 8.85 -2.61
CA ARG A 31 -10.92 9.20 -1.63
C ARG A 31 -11.45 10.61 -1.83
N GLY A 32 -10.58 11.56 -2.18
CA GLY A 32 -10.98 12.93 -2.50
C GLY A 32 -11.91 12.98 -3.72
N VAL A 33 -11.55 12.27 -4.79
CA VAL A 33 -12.39 12.15 -6.00
C VAL A 33 -13.74 11.53 -5.66
N ALA A 34 -13.74 10.42 -4.92
CA ALA A 34 -14.98 9.74 -4.51
C ALA A 34 -15.88 10.64 -3.63
N ALA A 35 -15.30 11.41 -2.71
CA ALA A 35 -16.03 12.32 -1.84
C ALA A 35 -16.68 13.49 -2.59
N MET A 36 -16.07 13.96 -3.68
CA MET A 36 -16.63 14.99 -4.55
C MET A 36 -17.76 14.46 -5.46
N GLY A 37 -18.14 13.19 -5.33
CA GLY A 37 -19.13 12.54 -6.21
C GLY A 37 -18.55 12.12 -7.56
N GLY A 38 -17.24 12.22 -7.74
CA GLY A 38 -16.55 11.68 -8.91
C GLY A 38 -16.56 10.16 -8.86
N SER A 39 -16.92 9.52 -9.98
CA SER A 39 -16.75 8.08 -10.10
C SER A 39 -15.25 7.74 -10.10
N PRO A 40 -14.78 6.81 -9.25
CA PRO A 40 -13.41 6.35 -9.31
C PRO A 40 -13.11 5.80 -10.71
N PRO A 41 -11.91 6.01 -11.27
CA PRO A 41 -11.54 5.51 -12.60
C PRO A 41 -11.62 3.97 -12.71
N SER A 42 -11.63 3.26 -11.59
CA SER A 42 -11.92 1.83 -11.54
C SER A 42 -12.61 1.45 -10.21
N PRO A 43 -13.72 0.68 -10.24
CA PRO A 43 -14.50 0.32 -9.06
C PRO A 43 -13.77 -0.62 -8.05
N GLY A 44 -12.51 -0.99 -8.30
CA GLY A 44 -11.70 -1.78 -7.37
C GLY A 44 -10.46 -1.06 -6.84
N LYS A 45 -10.14 0.15 -7.31
CA LYS A 45 -8.84 0.79 -7.08
C LYS A 45 -8.58 1.08 -5.59
N ILE A 46 -9.56 1.65 -4.90
CA ILE A 46 -9.48 1.93 -3.46
C ILE A 46 -9.26 0.63 -2.66
N HIS A 47 -9.96 -0.45 -3.02
CA HIS A 47 -9.78 -1.74 -2.35
C HIS A 47 -8.38 -2.30 -2.59
N GLN A 48 -7.87 -2.24 -3.83
CA GLN A 48 -6.53 -2.70 -4.18
C GLN A 48 -5.42 -1.92 -3.44
N LEU A 49 -5.57 -0.60 -3.33
CA LEU A 49 -4.63 0.26 -2.60
C LEU A 49 -4.61 -0.09 -1.11
N ARG A 50 -5.79 -0.25 -0.49
CA ARG A 50 -5.89 -0.67 0.92
C ARG A 50 -5.22 -2.02 1.17
N THR A 51 -5.45 -3.00 0.30
CA THR A 51 -4.85 -4.34 0.43
C THR A 51 -3.33 -4.29 0.24
N SER A 52 -2.84 -3.49 -0.71
CA SER A 52 -1.40 -3.32 -0.94
C SER A 52 -0.70 -2.64 0.26
N ILE A 53 -1.33 -1.61 0.84
CA ILE A 53 -0.86 -0.95 2.06
C ILE A 53 -0.82 -1.93 3.23
N ALA A 54 -1.86 -2.74 3.42
CA ALA A 54 -1.90 -3.73 4.49
C ALA A 54 -0.75 -4.73 4.38
N ARG A 55 -0.51 -5.29 3.17
CA ARG A 55 0.60 -6.22 2.91
C ARG A 55 1.96 -5.61 3.19
N LEU A 56 2.18 -4.35 2.77
CA LEU A 56 3.42 -3.62 3.05
C LEU A 56 3.67 -3.47 4.55
N LEU A 57 2.64 -3.06 5.30
CA LEU A 57 2.73 -2.90 6.75
C LEU A 57 3.01 -4.22 7.46
N THR A 58 2.37 -5.32 7.04
CA THR A 58 2.62 -6.65 7.58
C THR A 58 4.08 -7.05 7.41
N VAL A 59 4.64 -6.95 6.20
CA VAL A 59 6.06 -7.32 5.97
C VAL A 59 7.02 -6.43 6.76
N ILE A 60 6.74 -5.12 6.85
CA ILE A 60 7.55 -4.19 7.66
C ILE A 60 7.51 -4.58 9.16
N ALA A 61 6.36 -5.04 9.67
CA ALA A 61 6.24 -5.50 11.05
C ALA A 61 7.00 -6.81 11.28
N GLU A 62 6.82 -7.79 10.39
CA GLU A 62 7.53 -9.09 10.42
C GLU A 62 9.06 -8.89 10.46
N GLU A 63 9.60 -7.95 9.68
CA GLU A 63 11.04 -7.66 9.70
C GLU A 63 11.51 -6.95 10.96
N LYS A 64 10.67 -6.10 11.56
CA LYS A 64 11.00 -5.45 12.82
C LYS A 64 11.09 -6.50 13.93
N GLU A 65 10.12 -7.40 14.04
CA GLU A 65 10.12 -8.46 15.05
C GLU A 65 11.39 -9.32 14.96
N LYS A 66 11.78 -9.75 13.74
CA LYS A 66 13.02 -10.51 13.50
C LYS A 66 14.31 -9.76 13.85
N LYS A 67 14.29 -8.44 13.91
CA LYS A 67 15.49 -7.64 14.23
C LYS A 67 15.75 -7.57 15.75
N TYR A 68 14.75 -7.88 16.56
CA TYR A 68 14.83 -7.82 18.02
C TYR A 68 14.84 -9.22 18.68
N GLU A 69 14.72 -10.30 17.91
CA GLU A 69 15.11 -11.67 18.29
C GLU A 69 16.63 -11.88 18.12
#